data_AF-A0A090GQV9-F1
#
_entry.id   AF-A0A090GQV9-F1
#
_cell.length_a   1.000
_cell.length_b   1.000
_cell.length_c   1.000
_cell.angle_alpha   90.00
_cell.angle_beta   90.00
_cell.angle_gamma   90.00
#
_symmetry.space_group_name_H-M   'P 1'
#
loop_
_entity.id
_entity.type
_entity.pdbx_description
1 polymer ?
#
loop_
_entity_poly.entity_id
_entity_poly.type
_entity_poly.pdbx_seq_one_letter_code
_entity_poly.pdbx_strand_id
1 'polypeptide(L)' 'MQRIKTFKTLTRAAAAAAFLAVQAVICIGTVYWAVAATLRMEGTAAIVLGAIFALPSAYLLMVVVRMAYDAETDPANQ' A
#
# COMPACT_ATOMS: atom_id res chain seq x y z
N MET A 1 11.80 -2.82 -25.07
CA MET A 1 12.45 -1.67 -24.42
C MET A 1 13.05 -2.13 -23.09
N GLN A 2 14.29 -1.78 -22.77
CA GLN A 2 14.92 -2.15 -21.48
C GLN A 2 14.53 -1.15 -20.39
N ARG A 3 14.16 -1.65 -19.21
CA ARG A 3 13.89 -0.84 -18.01
C ARG A 3 15.18 -0.20 -17.51
N ILE A 4 15.14 1.08 -17.15
CA ILE A 4 16.30 1.82 -16.63
C ILE A 4 16.33 1.69 -15.11
N LYS A 5 17.41 1.09 -14.58
CA LYS A 5 17.58 0.82 -13.14
C LYS A 5 18.80 1.57 -12.62
N THR A 6 18.68 2.90 -12.53
CA THR A 6 19.69 3.75 -11.87
C THR A 6 19.36 3.94 -10.40
N PHE A 7 20.35 4.38 -9.61
CA PHE A 7 20.11 4.75 -8.21
C PHE A 7 19.01 5.82 -8.08
N LYS A 8 19.02 6.81 -8.98
CA LYS A 8 18.02 7.89 -9.04
C LYS A 8 16.60 7.37 -9.30
N THR A 9 16.42 6.42 -10.23
CA THR A 9 15.10 5.83 -10.51
C THR A 9 14.59 4.96 -9.36
N LEU A 10 15.50 4.25 -8.67
CA LEU A 10 15.14 3.41 -7.53
C LEU A 10 14.74 4.25 -6.31
N THR A 11 15.44 5.36 -6.03
CA THR A 11 15.07 6.26 -4.93
C THR A 11 13.74 6.97 -5.20
N ARG A 12 13.47 7.37 -6.46
CA ARG A 12 12.16 7.89 -6.87
C ARG A 12 11.04 6.86 -6.72
N ALA A 13 11.27 5.62 -7.18
CA ALA A 13 10.33 4.52 -7.01
C ALA A 13 10.00 4.27 -5.53
N ALA A 14 11.02 4.27 -4.66
CA ALA A 14 10.83 4.09 -3.23
C ALA A 14 10.04 5.25 -2.59
N ALA A 15 10.34 6.50 -2.97
CA ALA A 15 9.62 7.67 -2.47
C ALA A 15 8.14 7.67 -2.90
N ALA A 16 7.87 7.38 -4.17
CA ALA A 16 6.51 7.27 -4.71
C ALA A 16 5.73 6.12 -4.05
N ALA A 17 6.37 4.95 -3.90
CA ALA A 17 5.79 3.81 -3.21
C ALA A 17 5.43 4.13 -1.75
N ALA A 18 6.34 4.78 -1.01
CA ALA A 18 6.10 5.18 0.38
C ALA A 18 4.95 6.18 0.50
N PHE A 19 4.90 7.18 -0.38
CA PHE A 19 3.82 8.18 -0.39
C PHE A 19 2.43 7.56 -0.63
N LEU A 20 2.33 6.66 -1.61
CA LEU A 20 1.09 5.95 -1.91
C LEU A 20 0.73 4.93 -0.82
N ALA A 21 1.73 4.24 -0.26
CA ALA A 21 1.53 3.28 0.82
C ALA A 21 0.93 3.94 2.07
N VAL A 22 1.38 5.14 2.45
CA VAL A 22 0.80 5.89 3.59
C VAL A 22 -0.68 6.17 3.37
N GLN A 23 -1.05 6.64 2.17
CA GLN A 23 -2.46 6.89 1.83
C GLN A 23 -3.28 5.60 1.87
N ALA A 24 -2.75 4.50 1.32
CA ALA A 24 -3.40 3.21 1.34
C ALA A 24 -3.65 2.70 2.77
N VAL A 25 -2.65 2.80 3.65
CA VAL A 25 -2.77 2.41 5.07
C VAL A 25 -3.83 3.26 5.79
N ILE A 26 -3.87 4.57 5.53
CA ILE A 26 -4.90 5.44 6.12
C ILE A 26 -6.29 5.01 5.66
N CYS A 27 -6.51 4.79 4.36
CA CYS A 27 -7.79 4.33 3.82
C CYS A 27 -8.21 2.96 4.40
N ILE A 28 -7.27 2.02 4.52
CA ILE A 28 -7.55 0.71 5.13
C ILE A 28 -7.94 0.90 6.61
N GLY A 29 -7.21 1.73 7.34
CA GLY A 29 -7.46 2.00 8.75
C GLY A 29 -8.84 2.64 8.98
N THR A 30 -9.26 3.56 8.12
CA THR A 30 -10.58 4.19 8.22
C THR A 30 -11.69 3.19 7.93
N VAL A 31 -11.55 2.31 6.93
CA VAL A 31 -12.53 1.25 6.65
C VAL A 31 -12.59 0.25 7.80
N TYR A 32 -11.45 -0.22 8.30
CA TYR A 32 -11.39 -1.11 9.46
C TYR A 32 -12.11 -0.50 10.67
N TRP A 33 -11.81 0.76 10.98
CA TRP A 33 -12.44 1.47 12.09
C TRP A 33 -13.95 1.62 11.90
N ALA A 34 -14.40 2.03 10.71
CA ALA A 34 -15.82 2.20 10.41
C ALA A 34 -16.60 0.88 10.53
N VAL A 35 -16.02 -0.23 10.07
CA VAL A 35 -16.62 -1.56 10.18
C VAL A 35 -16.68 -2.00 11.65
N ALA A 36 -15.56 -1.88 12.39
CA ALA A 36 -15.51 -2.24 13.80
C ALA A 36 -16.54 -1.45 14.63
N ALA A 37 -16.63 -0.14 14.40
CA ALA A 37 -17.59 0.73 15.08
C ALA A 37 -19.04 0.38 14.76
N THR A 38 -19.35 0.13 13.48
CA THR A 38 -20.70 -0.22 13.02
C THR A 38 -21.19 -1.54 13.64
N LEU A 39 -20.29 -2.51 13.76
CA LEU A 39 -20.58 -3.83 14.33
C LEU A 39 -20.42 -3.88 15.85
N ARG A 40 -20.06 -2.74 16.49
CA ARG A 40 -19.73 -2.65 17.93
C ARG A 40 -18.73 -3.71 18.37
N MET A 41 -17.74 -3.99 17.52
CA MET A 41 -16.70 -4.99 17.79
C MET A 41 -15.61 -4.38 18.66
N GLU A 42 -15.33 -5.03 19.79
CA GLU A 42 -14.29 -4.64 20.74
C GLU A 42 -13.39 -5.84 21.09
N GLY A 43 -12.23 -5.56 21.69
CA GLY A 43 -11.29 -6.58 22.17
C GLY A 43 -10.87 -7.58 21.09
N THR A 44 -11.01 -8.87 21.37
CA THR A 44 -10.57 -9.97 20.49
C THR A 44 -11.25 -9.94 19.12
N ALA A 45 -12.53 -9.54 19.05
CA ALA A 45 -13.26 -9.49 17.78
C ALA A 45 -12.65 -8.45 16.82
N ALA A 46 -12.22 -7.30 17.35
CA ALA A 46 -11.53 -6.27 16.58
C ALA A 46 -10.16 -6.75 16.08
N ILE A 47 -9.42 -7.51 16.91
CA ILE A 47 -8.13 -8.10 16.51
C ILE A 47 -8.31 -9.10 15.34
N VAL A 48 -9.32 -9.96 15.41
CA VAL A 48 -9.64 -10.91 14.32
C VAL A 48 -10.00 -10.16 13.04
N LEU A 49 -10.80 -9.09 13.13
CA LEU A 49 -11.10 -8.22 12.00
C LEU A 49 -9.81 -7.62 11.41
N GLY A 50 -8.89 -7.16 12.25
CA GLY A 50 -7.58 -6.67 11.81
C GLY A 50 -6.78 -7.72 11.05
N ALA A 51 -6.77 -8.97 11.53
CA ALA A 51 -6.11 -10.08 10.84
C ALA A 51 -6.74 -10.39 9.48
N ILE A 52 -8.07 -10.32 9.37
CA ILE A 52 -8.79 -10.46 8.09
C ILE A 52 -8.37 -9.35 7.11
N PHE A 53 -8.22 -8.11 7.60
CA PHE A 53 -7.79 -6.99 6.79
C PHE A 53 -6.29 -7.03 6.43
N ALA A 54 -5.46 -7.75 7.19
CA ALA A 54 -4.01 -7.78 6.97
C ALA A 54 -3.63 -8.34 5.60
N LEU A 55 -4.28 -9.42 5.15
CA LEU A 55 -3.98 -10.05 3.86
C LEU A 55 -4.31 -9.16 2.65
N PRO A 56 -5.54 -8.59 2.49
CA PRO A 56 -5.82 -7.66 1.40
C PRO A 56 -4.98 -6.37 1.50
N SER A 57 -4.64 -5.92 2.71
CA SER A 57 -3.73 -4.78 2.91
C SER A 57 -2.32 -5.06 2.38
N ALA A 58 -1.75 -6.22 2.72
CA ALA A 58 -0.45 -6.62 2.23
C ALA A 58 -0.42 -6.76 0.69
N TYR A 59 -1.49 -7.32 0.12
CA TYR A 59 -1.64 -7.40 -1.34
C TYR A 59 -1.68 -6.01 -1.99
N LEU A 60 -2.48 -5.09 -1.45
CA LEU A 60 -2.58 -3.72 -1.95
C LEU A 60 -1.22 -3.01 -1.88
N LEU A 61 -0.49 -3.14 -0.77
CA LEU A 61 0.85 -2.56 -0.62
C LEU A 61 1.83 -3.14 -1.64
N MET A 62 1.79 -4.45 -1.89
CA MET A 62 2.61 -5.07 -2.94
C MET A 62 2.29 -4.48 -4.32
N VAL A 63 1.00 -4.31 -4.65
CA VAL A 63 0.56 -3.70 -5.92
C VAL A 63 1.04 -2.25 -6.05
N VAL A 64 0.90 -1.45 -5.00
CA VAL A 64 1.35 -0.04 -4.99
C VAL A 64 2.85 0.06 -5.21
N VAL A 65 3.64 -0.76 -4.51
CA VAL A 65 5.11 -0.79 -4.68
C VAL A 65 5.47 -1.16 -6.11
N ARG A 66 4.81 -2.19 -6.67
CA ARG A 66 5.06 -2.63 -8.04
C ARG A 66 4.68 -1.56 -9.06
N MET A 67 3.55 -0.90 -8.89
CA MET A 67 3.11 0.21 -9.74
C MET A 67 4.09 1.37 -9.72
N ALA A 68 4.56 1.78 -8.53
CA ALA A 68 5.54 2.86 -8.39
C ALA A 68 6.88 2.49 -9.04
N TYR A 69 7.33 1.25 -8.88
CA TYR A 69 8.52 0.73 -9.56
C TYR A 69 8.37 0.74 -11.08
N ASP A 70 7.24 0.25 -11.57
CA ASP A 70 6.94 0.18 -13.00
C ASP A 70 6.78 1.57 -13.63
N ALA A 71 6.28 2.57 -12.88
CA ALA A 71 6.22 3.95 -13.38
C ALA A 71 7.60 4.61 -13.44
N GLU A 72 8.40 4.49 -12.37
CA GLU A 72 9.67 5.22 -12.25
C GLU A 72 10.82 4.59 -13.03
N THR A 73 10.72 3.30 -13.38
CA THR A 73 11.70 2.60 -14.22
C THR A 73 11.31 2.54 -15.70
N ASP A 74 10.18 3.15 -16.08
CA ASP A 74 9.76 3.28 -17.47
C ASP A 74 10.75 4.18 -18.24
N PRO A 75 11.31 3.73 -19.38
CA PRO A 75 12.16 4.57 -20.21
C PRO A 75 11.50 5.85 -20.72
N ALA A 76 10.15 5.93 -20.77
CA ALA A 76 9.43 7.16 -21.12
C ALA A 76 9.43 8.23 -20.00
N ASN A 77 9.83 7.87 -18.78
CA ASN A 77 9.85 8.76 -17.61
C ASN A 77 11.26 9.37 -17.35
N GLN A 78 12.18 9.22 -18.31
CA GLN A 78 13.52 9.83 -18.33
C GLN A 78 13.55 11.05 -19.25
#